data_AF-A0A644TYA1-F1
#
_entry.id   AF-A0A644TYA1-F1
#
_cell.length_a   1.000
_cell.length_b   1.000
_cell.length_c   1.000
_cell.angle_alpha   90.00
_cell.angle_beta   90.00
_cell.angle_gamma   90.00
#
_symmetry.space_group_name_H-M   'P 1'
#
loop_
_entity.id
_entity.type
_entity.pdbx_description
1 polymer ?
#
loop_
_entity_poly.entity_id
_entity_poly.type
_entity_poly.pdbx_seq_one_letter_code
_entity_poly.pdbx_strand_id
1 'polypeptide(L)'
;MKNIIKYSLFLSLVLAFASCEKFLDISPTGNSIFIEEKGDTIFKTANEVEAALSAVYGDFQNEYWQLDWLVNGDAQSDDAYAGADNPSNFQIDDYRIIATNSNVSRDWAYLYQTIGKANLVINNVEATPDPSLSDQRKKEIKGEASFVRAVMYFEAVQLWGDVPLQLKEVTSVSAADLDEIYPQLYPERKPMAEVYEQIIADLEYALANVKITQPHKGYATKGAANAYLAKVYATIEPKDYNKVVEYCDAVIAGGYSLLPEFDMLWNNENENSSESIFEVNYAGTASDANWGSSMFRGTDWKKFNIPSNDLVKAFNDEGDMIRKNASISFEDVTGKWSDANWPAGNYPFMNKYRIITWPSPQNYILVRLADILLLKAEALNELGDVNGAAQLVNQIRGRVDLPDTQASTREAMRLAIEKERRLELAFEGKRWFDLKRTGRAIEVINNAIGPDGNKIGYNLTQNGLLWPIPQSELDKNELLTQNPGY
;
A
#
# COMPACT_ATOMS: atom_id res chain seq x y z
N MET A 1 -33.77 24.24 72.05
CA MET A 1 -33.41 24.77 70.71
C MET A 1 -31.92 25.12 70.56
N LYS A 2 -31.25 25.79 71.52
CA LYS A 2 -29.82 26.15 71.39
C LYS A 2 -28.84 24.97 71.23
N ASN A 3 -29.13 23.81 71.83
CA ASN A 3 -28.27 22.62 71.70
C ASN A 3 -28.50 21.86 70.39
N ILE A 4 -29.73 21.90 69.83
CA ILE A 4 -30.06 21.26 68.54
C ILE A 4 -29.33 21.98 67.40
N ILE A 5 -29.25 23.31 67.44
CA ILE A 5 -28.51 24.11 66.44
C ILE A 5 -27.00 23.81 66.49
N LYS A 6 -26.43 23.59 67.68
CA LYS A 6 -25.00 23.22 67.81
C LYS A 6 -24.70 21.82 67.25
N TYR A 7 -25.58 20.85 67.47
CA TYR A 7 -25.41 19.50 66.91
C TYR A 7 -25.67 19.48 65.39
N SER A 8 -26.61 20.29 64.88
CA SER A 8 -26.81 20.45 63.43
C SER A 8 -25.61 21.14 62.75
N LEU A 9 -25.00 22.15 63.38
CA LEU A 9 -23.81 22.81 62.83
C LEU A 9 -22.58 21.89 62.83
N PHE A 10 -22.44 21.04 63.84
CA PHE A 10 -21.33 20.08 63.93
C PHE A 10 -21.50 18.93 62.92
N LEU A 11 -22.74 18.44 62.72
CA LEU A 11 -23.04 17.41 61.72
C LEU A 11 -22.88 17.93 60.27
N SER A 12 -23.22 19.19 60.02
CA SER A 12 -22.97 19.83 58.71
C SER A 12 -21.49 20.10 58.45
N LEU A 13 -20.67 20.33 59.49
CA LEU A 13 -19.23 20.52 59.34
C LEU A 13 -18.50 19.19 59.07
N VAL A 14 -18.99 18.08 59.63
CA VAL A 14 -18.44 16.74 59.37
C VAL A 14 -18.80 16.24 57.96
N LEU A 15 -19.98 16.59 57.44
CA LEU A 15 -20.37 16.27 56.05
C LEU A 15 -19.59 17.09 55.00
N ALA A 16 -18.99 18.22 55.38
CA ALA A 16 -18.17 19.03 54.47
C ALA A 16 -16.76 18.46 54.22
N PHE A 17 -16.32 17.46 55.01
CA PHE A 17 -15.04 16.77 54.82
C PHE A 17 -15.17 15.36 54.20
N ALA A 18 -16.39 14.93 53.85
CA ALA A 18 -16.60 13.75 53.02
C ALA A 18 -16.37 14.13 51.54
N SER A 19 -15.11 14.41 51.19
CA SER A 19 -14.68 14.54 49.80
C SER A 19 -14.80 13.17 49.13
N CYS A 20 -15.65 13.05 48.13
CA CYS A 20 -15.68 11.90 47.23
C CYS A 20 -14.43 11.93 46.34
N GLU A 21 -13.26 11.54 46.84
CA GLU A 21 -12.06 11.40 45.99
C GLU A 21 -12.30 10.39 44.86
N LYS A 22 -13.05 9.30 45.11
CA LYS A 22 -13.31 8.23 44.14
C LYS A 22 -14.34 8.54 43.04
N PHE A 23 -15.01 9.69 43.06
CA PHE A 23 -16.00 10.02 42.01
C PHE A 23 -15.36 10.70 40.79
N LEU A 24 -14.15 11.26 40.97
CA LEU A 24 -13.37 11.88 39.89
C LEU A 24 -12.33 10.92 39.27
N ASP A 25 -12.06 9.77 39.91
CA ASP A 25 -11.29 8.66 39.32
C ASP A 25 -12.20 7.76 38.48
N ILE A 26 -12.79 8.33 37.42
CA ILE A 26 -13.43 7.52 36.39
C ILE A 26 -12.35 7.18 35.36
N SER A 27 -11.66 6.05 35.55
CA SER A 27 -10.82 5.49 34.50
C SER A 27 -11.71 5.25 33.27
N PRO A 28 -11.35 5.77 32.08
CA PRO A 28 -12.15 5.52 30.90
C PRO A 28 -12.22 4.02 30.63
N THR A 29 -13.43 3.48 30.51
CA THR A 29 -13.66 2.09 30.10
C THR A 29 -13.55 1.99 28.58
N GLY A 30 -12.34 2.20 28.08
CA GLY A 30 -11.99 2.03 26.67
C GLY A 30 -10.74 1.17 26.55
N ASN A 31 -10.68 0.29 25.55
CA ASN A 31 -9.54 -0.56 25.21
C ASN A 31 -8.32 0.23 24.69
N SER A 32 -8.13 1.48 25.12
CA SER A 32 -6.96 2.30 24.80
C SER A 32 -5.91 2.12 25.90
N ILE A 33 -4.66 1.89 25.49
CA ILE A 33 -3.50 1.86 26.38
C ILE A 33 -3.33 3.29 26.92
N PHE A 34 -3.77 3.53 28.15
CA PHE A 34 -3.60 4.82 28.81
C PHE A 34 -2.21 4.90 29.45
N ILE A 35 -1.53 6.03 29.27
CA ILE A 35 -0.39 6.41 30.10
C ILE A 35 -0.98 7.09 31.33
N GLU A 36 -0.89 6.45 32.49
CA GLU A 36 -1.41 7.00 33.76
C GLU A 36 -0.50 8.12 34.30
N GLU A 37 0.82 8.04 34.11
CA GLU A 37 1.78 9.08 34.52
C GLU A 37 2.91 9.34 33.50
N LYS A 38 3.41 10.57 33.45
CA LYS A 38 4.56 10.97 32.60
C LYS A 38 5.80 10.15 32.98
N GLY A 39 6.21 9.23 32.09
CA GLY A 39 7.38 8.35 32.30
C GLY A 39 7.01 6.86 32.41
N ASP A 40 5.74 6.51 32.42
CA ASP A 40 5.31 5.12 32.33
C ASP A 40 5.59 4.53 30.95
N THR A 41 6.10 3.30 30.92
CA THR A 41 6.23 2.54 29.67
C THR A 41 4.85 2.26 29.10
N ILE A 42 4.64 2.56 27.81
CA ILE A 42 3.34 2.34 27.15
C ILE A 42 2.94 0.87 27.20
N PHE A 43 3.86 -0.01 26.83
CA PHE A 43 3.66 -1.44 26.95
C PHE A 43 4.25 -1.96 28.25
N LYS A 44 3.45 -2.74 28.98
CA LYS A 44 3.81 -3.43 30.22
C LYS A 44 4.09 -4.91 29.99
N THR A 45 3.39 -5.54 29.03
CA THR A 45 3.48 -6.99 28.78
C THR A 45 3.88 -7.32 27.34
N ALA A 46 4.44 -8.51 27.13
CA ALA A 46 4.73 -9.05 25.79
C ALA A 46 3.46 -9.09 24.92
N ASN A 47 2.32 -9.49 25.52
CA ASN A 47 1.04 -9.60 24.82
C ASN A 47 0.54 -8.24 24.31
N GLU A 48 0.73 -7.15 25.05
CA GLU A 48 0.34 -5.81 24.60
C GLU A 48 1.14 -5.36 23.38
N VAL A 49 2.46 -5.59 23.38
CA VAL A 49 3.32 -5.27 22.24
C VAL A 49 2.93 -6.10 21.01
N GLU A 50 2.73 -7.40 21.18
CA GLU A 50 2.36 -8.30 20.07
C GLU A 50 0.97 -7.96 19.52
N ALA A 51 0.01 -7.59 20.39
CA ALA A 51 -1.30 -7.11 19.96
C ALA A 51 -1.20 -5.78 19.18
N ALA A 52 -0.34 -4.86 19.62
CA ALA A 52 -0.09 -3.61 18.90
C ALA A 52 0.55 -3.86 17.53
N LEU A 53 1.53 -4.76 17.44
CA LEU A 53 2.11 -5.17 16.14
C LEU A 53 1.06 -5.84 15.25
N SER A 54 0.20 -6.70 15.81
CA SER A 54 -0.91 -7.31 15.07
C SER A 54 -1.87 -6.26 14.53
N ALA A 55 -2.13 -5.17 15.27
CA ALA A 55 -2.98 -4.07 14.82
C ALA A 55 -2.32 -3.23 13.70
N VAL A 56 -0.98 -3.19 13.63
CA VAL A 56 -0.24 -2.59 12.51
C VAL A 56 -0.43 -3.43 11.24
N TYR A 57 -0.23 -4.75 11.32
CA TYR A 57 -0.46 -5.64 10.17
C TYR A 57 -1.92 -5.71 9.75
N GLY A 58 -2.86 -5.65 10.70
CA GLY A 58 -4.29 -5.68 10.42
C GLY A 58 -4.75 -4.54 9.50
N ASP A 59 -4.03 -3.42 9.45
CA ASP A 59 -4.35 -2.31 8.55
C ASP A 59 -4.10 -2.64 7.08
N PHE A 60 -3.32 -3.68 6.74
CA PHE A 60 -3.25 -4.17 5.36
C PHE A 60 -4.59 -4.71 4.84
N GLN A 61 -5.58 -4.92 5.72
CA GLN A 61 -6.93 -5.31 5.32
C GLN A 61 -7.91 -4.12 5.28
N ASN A 62 -7.47 -2.88 5.41
CA ASN A 62 -8.36 -1.72 5.24
C ASN A 62 -8.71 -1.49 3.75
N GLU A 63 -9.57 -0.50 3.49
CA GLU A 63 -10.05 -0.19 2.13
C GLU A 63 -8.94 0.29 1.18
N TYR A 64 -7.89 0.96 1.70
CA TYR A 64 -6.75 1.36 0.88
C TYR A 64 -6.15 0.15 0.17
N TRP A 65 -5.88 -0.93 0.90
CA TRP A 65 -5.27 -2.12 0.32
C TRP A 65 -6.25 -3.03 -0.43
N GLN A 66 -7.53 -3.07 -0.01
CA GLN A 66 -8.54 -3.94 -0.63
C GLN A 66 -9.10 -3.42 -1.94
N LEU A 67 -9.13 -2.10 -2.13
CA LEU A 67 -9.74 -1.45 -3.28
C LEU A 67 -8.84 -0.37 -3.87
N ASP A 68 -8.53 0.67 -3.09
CA ASP A 68 -7.97 1.91 -3.65
C ASP A 68 -6.58 1.70 -4.25
N TRP A 69 -5.72 0.89 -3.64
CA TRP A 69 -4.37 0.60 -4.11
C TRP A 69 -4.34 0.01 -5.53
N LEU A 70 -5.26 -0.90 -5.84
CA LEU A 70 -5.41 -1.47 -7.20
C LEU A 70 -5.93 -0.40 -8.16
N VAL A 71 -6.95 0.37 -7.77
CA VAL A 71 -7.52 1.41 -8.63
C VAL A 71 -6.51 2.53 -8.91
N ASN A 72 -5.76 2.95 -7.90
CA ASN A 72 -4.72 3.97 -7.99
C ASN A 72 -3.55 3.52 -8.88
N GLY A 73 -3.21 2.23 -8.84
CA GLY A 73 -2.12 1.66 -9.62
C GLY A 73 -2.48 1.28 -11.05
N ASP A 74 -3.75 0.95 -11.32
CA ASP A 74 -4.20 0.42 -12.62
C ASP A 74 -5.17 1.36 -13.35
N ALA A 75 -6.21 1.89 -12.70
CA ALA A 75 -7.18 2.79 -13.34
C ALA A 75 -6.65 4.22 -13.57
N GLN A 76 -5.59 4.62 -12.88
CA GLN A 76 -4.82 5.83 -13.20
C GLN A 76 -3.82 5.57 -14.35
N SER A 77 -3.92 4.44 -15.05
CA SER A 77 -2.99 4.07 -16.11
C SER A 77 -3.72 3.71 -17.41
N ASP A 78 -2.96 3.26 -18.40
CA ASP A 78 -3.48 2.73 -19.66
C ASP A 78 -4.06 1.30 -19.55
N ASP A 79 -4.09 0.70 -18.35
CA ASP A 79 -4.53 -0.70 -18.15
C ASP A 79 -6.00 -0.88 -17.77
N ALA A 80 -6.61 0.12 -17.14
CA ALA A 80 -7.99 0.04 -16.71
C ALA A 80 -8.71 1.38 -16.80
N TYR A 81 -10.03 1.32 -16.97
CA TYR A 81 -10.94 2.42 -16.69
C TYR A 81 -11.41 2.31 -15.23
N ALA A 82 -11.75 3.44 -14.60
CA ALA A 82 -12.27 3.47 -13.23
C ALA A 82 -13.43 2.48 -13.01
N GLY A 83 -14.34 2.38 -13.98
CA GLY A 83 -15.52 1.54 -13.87
C GLY A 83 -16.57 2.09 -12.90
N ALA A 84 -17.58 1.27 -12.58
CA ALA A 84 -18.63 1.62 -11.62
C ALA A 84 -19.28 3.01 -11.84
N ASP A 85 -19.66 3.68 -10.75
CA ASP A 85 -20.36 4.97 -10.70
C ASP A 85 -19.75 5.98 -9.71
N ASN A 86 -18.53 5.75 -9.21
CA ASN A 86 -17.88 6.60 -8.20
C ASN A 86 -17.18 7.83 -8.83
N PRO A 87 -17.68 9.06 -8.57
CA PRO A 87 -17.08 10.28 -9.11
C PRO A 87 -15.62 10.51 -8.70
N SER A 88 -15.23 10.07 -7.50
CA SER A 88 -13.86 10.21 -7.01
C SER A 88 -12.88 9.35 -7.80
N ASN A 89 -13.29 8.14 -8.24
CA ASN A 89 -12.46 7.31 -9.11
C ASN A 89 -12.43 7.84 -10.54
N PHE A 90 -13.53 8.41 -11.05
CA PHE A 90 -13.52 9.07 -12.37
C PHE A 90 -12.55 10.25 -12.42
N GLN A 91 -12.43 11.02 -11.34
CA GLN A 91 -11.45 12.09 -11.29
C GLN A 91 -10.00 11.60 -11.35
N ILE A 92 -9.73 10.40 -10.81
CA ILE A 92 -8.42 9.76 -10.84
C ILE A 92 -8.09 9.30 -12.27
N ASP A 93 -9.00 8.55 -12.90
CA ASP A 93 -8.89 8.05 -14.28
C ASP A 93 -8.78 9.20 -15.31
N ASP A 94 -9.57 10.26 -15.14
CA ASP A 94 -9.57 11.41 -16.04
C ASP A 94 -8.43 12.42 -15.78
N TYR A 95 -7.54 12.16 -14.82
CA TYR A 95 -6.45 13.07 -14.39
C TYR A 95 -6.94 14.48 -14.00
N ARG A 96 -8.10 14.56 -13.35
CA ARG A 96 -8.76 15.81 -12.90
C ARG A 96 -9.06 15.79 -11.39
N ILE A 97 -8.22 15.08 -10.64
CA ILE A 97 -8.29 14.99 -9.18
C ILE A 97 -8.35 16.40 -8.58
N ILE A 98 -9.10 16.58 -7.50
CA ILE A 98 -9.16 17.85 -6.76
C ILE A 98 -8.89 17.59 -5.28
N ALA A 99 -8.48 18.62 -4.54
CA ALA A 99 -8.11 18.49 -3.12
C ALA A 99 -9.27 18.00 -2.22
N THR A 100 -10.53 18.13 -2.67
CA THR A 100 -11.73 17.63 -1.96
C THR A 100 -12.18 16.23 -2.42
N ASN A 101 -11.38 15.54 -3.24
CA ASN A 101 -11.65 14.17 -3.64
C ASN A 101 -11.64 13.24 -2.41
N SER A 102 -12.72 12.47 -2.22
CA SER A 102 -12.91 11.66 -1.02
C SER A 102 -11.90 10.51 -0.89
N ASN A 103 -11.43 9.97 -2.01
CA ASN A 103 -10.47 8.87 -2.01
C ASN A 103 -9.09 9.40 -1.60
N VAL A 104 -8.70 10.58 -2.10
CA VAL A 104 -7.46 11.26 -1.69
C VAL A 104 -7.43 11.49 -0.16
N SER A 105 -8.51 11.99 0.43
CA SER A 105 -8.61 12.15 1.89
C SER A 105 -8.57 10.82 2.64
N ARG A 106 -9.24 9.78 2.12
CA ARG A 106 -9.31 8.46 2.74
C ARG A 106 -7.95 7.75 2.73
N ASP A 107 -7.27 7.75 1.60
CA ASP A 107 -5.96 7.12 1.41
C ASP A 107 -4.92 7.77 2.32
N TRP A 108 -4.93 9.11 2.39
CA TRP A 108 -4.08 9.85 3.32
C TRP A 108 -4.33 9.40 4.78
N ALA A 109 -5.60 9.34 5.18
CA ALA A 109 -5.98 8.97 6.54
C ALA A 109 -5.54 7.54 6.89
N TYR A 110 -5.77 6.56 6.00
CA TYR A 110 -5.36 5.18 6.25
C TYR A 110 -3.85 5.02 6.40
N LEU A 111 -3.08 5.61 5.47
CA LEU A 111 -1.62 5.51 5.50
C LEU A 111 -1.03 6.16 6.76
N TYR A 112 -1.48 7.36 7.12
CA TYR A 112 -1.01 8.05 8.34
C TYR A 112 -1.49 7.40 9.63
N GLN A 113 -2.68 6.79 9.65
CA GLN A 113 -3.14 6.01 10.79
C GLN A 113 -2.24 4.80 11.05
N THR A 114 -1.87 4.07 9.99
CA THR A 114 -0.96 2.92 10.11
C THR A 114 0.46 3.35 10.51
N ILE A 115 0.96 4.46 9.97
CA ILE A 115 2.23 5.08 10.40
C ILE A 115 2.19 5.39 11.91
N GLY A 116 1.09 5.98 12.41
CA GLY A 116 0.92 6.26 13.83
C GLY A 116 0.98 5.01 14.72
N LYS A 117 0.31 3.91 14.30
CA LYS A 117 0.40 2.63 15.02
C LYS A 117 1.80 2.02 14.97
N ALA A 118 2.49 2.11 13.83
CA ALA A 118 3.86 1.65 13.71
C ALA A 118 4.81 2.45 14.61
N ASN A 119 4.66 3.78 14.68
CA ASN A 119 5.42 4.63 15.60
C ASN A 119 5.24 4.21 17.05
N LEU A 120 4.00 3.93 17.48
CA LEU A 120 3.71 3.45 18.82
C LEU A 120 4.55 2.21 19.18
N VAL A 121 4.60 1.23 18.28
CA VAL A 121 5.39 0.01 18.45
C VAL A 121 6.89 0.30 18.44
N ILE A 122 7.38 0.98 17.40
CA ILE A 122 8.81 1.24 17.16
C ILE A 122 9.46 1.98 18.33
N ASN A 123 8.74 2.95 18.89
CA ASN A 123 9.27 3.85 19.92
C ASN A 123 9.19 3.26 21.34
N ASN A 124 8.37 2.23 21.56
CA ASN A 124 8.07 1.74 22.92
C ASN A 124 8.43 0.28 23.20
N VAL A 125 8.64 -0.55 22.18
CA VAL A 125 8.92 -1.99 22.37
C VAL A 125 10.20 -2.27 23.17
N GLU A 126 11.23 -1.43 23.03
CA GLU A 126 12.50 -1.64 23.74
C GLU A 126 12.32 -1.44 25.25
N ALA A 127 11.50 -0.46 25.65
CA ALA A 127 11.23 -0.09 27.03
C ALA A 127 10.28 -1.06 27.75
N THR A 128 9.67 -2.03 27.07
CA THR A 128 8.74 -2.98 27.68
C THR A 128 9.44 -3.79 28.79
N PRO A 129 8.97 -3.74 30.05
CA PRO A 129 9.66 -4.33 31.20
C PRO A 129 9.41 -5.84 31.37
N ASP A 130 8.66 -6.47 30.45
CA ASP A 130 8.30 -7.89 30.54
C ASP A 130 9.51 -8.80 30.23
N PRO A 131 10.00 -9.59 31.20
CA PRO A 131 11.15 -10.48 31.00
C PRO A 131 10.85 -11.66 30.06
N SER A 132 9.57 -11.95 29.77
CA SER A 132 9.21 -12.96 28.76
C SER A 132 9.44 -12.47 27.33
N LEU A 133 9.53 -11.15 27.12
CA LEU A 133 9.82 -10.54 25.83
C LEU A 133 11.34 -10.37 25.66
N SER A 134 11.99 -11.38 25.08
CA SER A 134 13.43 -11.36 24.82
C SER A 134 13.88 -10.16 23.98
N ASP A 135 15.12 -9.69 24.17
CA ASP A 135 15.70 -8.60 23.37
C ASP A 135 15.70 -8.91 21.86
N GLN A 136 15.88 -10.18 21.49
CA GLN A 136 15.78 -10.61 20.10
C GLN A 136 14.37 -10.40 19.55
N ARG A 137 13.33 -10.78 20.30
CA ARG A 137 11.94 -10.57 19.87
C ARG A 137 11.58 -9.09 19.83
N LYS A 138 12.08 -8.26 20.76
CA LYS A 138 11.92 -6.80 20.71
C LYS A 138 12.48 -6.21 19.41
N LYS A 139 13.68 -6.64 19.00
CA LYS A 139 14.30 -6.24 17.73
C LYS A 139 13.50 -6.69 16.51
N GLU A 140 13.01 -7.93 16.51
CA GLU A 140 12.15 -8.45 15.45
C GLU A 140 10.87 -7.64 15.33
N ILE A 141 10.15 -7.40 16.44
CA ILE A 141 8.92 -6.59 16.46
C ILE A 141 9.19 -5.18 15.92
N LYS A 142 10.27 -4.54 16.37
CA LYS A 142 10.66 -3.22 15.88
C LYS A 142 10.98 -3.26 14.38
N GLY A 143 11.65 -4.32 13.91
CA GLY A 143 11.97 -4.52 12.50
C GLY A 143 10.72 -4.70 11.65
N GLU A 144 9.76 -5.49 12.12
CA GLU A 144 8.46 -5.70 11.48
C GLU A 144 7.65 -4.39 11.40
N ALA A 145 7.54 -3.65 12.50
CA ALA A 145 6.86 -2.35 12.49
C ALA A 145 7.58 -1.30 11.61
N SER A 146 8.91 -1.30 11.58
CA SER A 146 9.71 -0.43 10.70
C SER A 146 9.46 -0.75 9.23
N PHE A 147 9.43 -2.04 8.87
CA PHE A 147 9.06 -2.47 7.52
C PHE A 147 7.68 -1.91 7.12
N VAL A 148 6.66 -2.08 7.96
CA VAL A 148 5.32 -1.57 7.65
C VAL A 148 5.31 -0.05 7.50
N ARG A 149 5.98 0.68 8.40
CA ARG A 149 6.10 2.15 8.29
C ARG A 149 6.77 2.58 6.98
N ALA A 150 7.82 1.89 6.56
CA ALA A 150 8.49 2.13 5.29
C ALA A 150 7.57 1.89 4.09
N VAL A 151 6.76 0.82 4.12
CA VAL A 151 5.77 0.54 3.07
C VAL A 151 4.73 1.67 2.98
N MET A 152 4.18 2.13 4.10
CA MET A 152 3.20 3.22 4.11
C MET A 152 3.78 4.53 3.57
N TYR A 153 5.00 4.89 3.98
CA TYR A 153 5.68 6.07 3.45
C TYR A 153 6.03 5.91 1.96
N PHE A 154 6.40 4.72 1.52
CA PHE A 154 6.68 4.46 0.10
C PHE A 154 5.44 4.63 -0.77
N GLU A 155 4.26 4.21 -0.30
CA GLU A 155 3.01 4.52 -0.99
C GLU A 155 2.70 6.03 -0.95
N ALA A 156 2.83 6.67 0.22
CA ALA A 156 2.51 8.10 0.38
C ALA A 156 3.39 9.02 -0.48
N VAL A 157 4.70 8.80 -0.48
CA VAL A 157 5.66 9.60 -1.26
C VAL A 157 5.42 9.46 -2.76
N GLN A 158 4.99 8.27 -3.21
CA GLN A 158 4.64 8.05 -4.61
C GLN A 158 3.34 8.74 -5.01
N LEU A 159 2.37 8.93 -4.10
CA LEU A 159 1.12 9.63 -4.41
C LEU A 159 1.29 11.16 -4.33
N TRP A 160 1.86 11.68 -3.24
CA TRP A 160 1.85 13.11 -2.93
C TRP A 160 3.21 13.81 -3.09
N GLY A 161 4.30 13.07 -3.28
CA GLY A 161 5.64 13.63 -3.29
C GLY A 161 6.09 14.02 -1.90
N ASP A 162 6.35 15.30 -1.65
CA ASP A 162 6.71 15.77 -0.31
C ASP A 162 5.55 15.48 0.66
N VAL A 163 5.84 14.90 1.81
CA VAL A 163 4.81 14.53 2.80
C VAL A 163 5.33 14.77 4.22
N PRO A 164 4.46 14.97 5.21
CA PRO A 164 4.90 15.05 6.59
C PRO A 164 5.59 13.78 7.09
N LEU A 165 6.74 13.95 7.75
CA LEU A 165 7.51 12.85 8.32
C LEU A 165 7.25 12.74 9.83
N GLN A 166 6.24 11.94 10.18
CA GLN A 166 5.87 11.63 11.57
C GLN A 166 6.56 10.34 12.03
N LEU A 167 7.56 10.47 12.89
CA LEU A 167 8.36 9.34 13.41
C LEU A 167 8.18 9.10 14.91
N LYS A 168 7.44 9.99 15.57
CA LYS A 168 7.08 9.92 16.98
C LYS A 168 5.61 9.58 17.12
N GLU A 169 5.32 8.80 18.16
CA GLU A 169 3.97 8.51 18.59
C GLU A 169 3.41 9.70 19.35
N VAL A 170 2.10 9.95 19.19
CA VAL A 170 1.39 10.97 19.95
C VAL A 170 0.62 10.25 21.06
N THR A 171 1.01 10.48 22.32
CA THR A 171 0.49 9.70 23.46
C THR A 171 -0.60 10.43 24.25
N SER A 172 -0.43 11.73 24.53
CA SER A 172 -1.44 12.53 25.23
C SER A 172 -1.24 14.02 25.00
N VAL A 173 -2.29 14.75 24.61
CA VAL A 173 -2.27 16.21 24.50
C VAL A 173 -2.61 16.81 25.87
N SER A 174 -1.60 17.30 26.59
CA SER A 174 -1.81 18.11 27.80
C SER A 174 -1.57 19.58 27.47
N ALA A 175 -2.25 20.50 28.17
CA ALA A 175 -1.99 21.94 28.00
C ALA A 175 -0.54 22.32 28.35
N ALA A 176 0.15 21.51 29.18
CA ALA A 176 1.52 21.75 29.59
C ALA A 176 2.56 21.30 28.55
N ASP A 177 2.22 20.34 27.69
CA ASP A 177 3.12 19.80 26.66
C ASP A 177 2.67 20.24 25.23
N LEU A 178 1.70 21.15 25.13
CA LEU A 178 1.11 21.56 23.85
C LEU A 178 2.15 22.14 22.88
N ASP A 179 3.09 22.95 23.37
CA ASP A 179 4.15 23.54 22.53
C ASP A 179 5.08 22.47 21.93
N GLU A 180 5.25 21.33 22.60
CA GLU A 180 6.08 20.20 22.14
C GLU A 180 5.30 19.26 21.19
N ILE A 181 4.01 19.06 21.46
CA ILE A 181 3.15 18.13 20.72
C ILE A 181 2.57 18.76 19.46
N TYR A 182 2.30 20.07 19.48
CA TYR A 182 1.66 20.76 18.36
C TYR A 182 2.43 20.61 17.04
N PRO A 183 3.77 20.78 16.99
CA PRO A 183 4.54 20.52 15.77
C PRO A 183 4.52 19.05 15.30
N GLN A 184 4.20 18.10 16.19
CA GLN A 184 4.10 16.67 15.86
C GLN A 184 2.70 16.33 15.30
N LEU A 185 1.67 17.01 15.79
CA LEU A 185 0.28 16.91 15.29
C LEU A 185 0.11 17.59 13.94
N TYR A 186 0.77 18.74 13.74
CA TYR A 186 0.67 19.57 12.55
C TYR A 186 2.05 19.84 11.93
N PRO A 187 2.78 18.79 11.51
CA PRO A 187 4.09 18.92 10.90
C PRO A 187 4.04 19.57 9.50
N GLU A 188 5.12 20.26 9.13
CA GLU A 188 5.37 20.62 7.73
C GLU A 188 5.66 19.39 6.86
N ARG A 189 5.50 19.54 5.54
CA ARG A 189 5.92 18.51 4.57
C ARG A 189 7.45 18.46 4.54
N LYS A 190 8.01 17.25 4.44
CA LYS A 190 9.44 17.06 4.16
C LYS A 190 9.66 16.75 2.69
N PRO A 191 10.77 17.23 2.10
CA PRO A 191 11.15 16.89 0.74
C PRO A 191 11.13 15.38 0.51
N MET A 192 10.68 14.98 -0.68
CA MET A 192 10.64 13.59 -1.13
C MET A 192 11.94 12.81 -0.83
N ALA A 193 13.10 13.45 -1.01
CA ALA A 193 14.40 12.86 -0.73
C ALA A 193 14.57 12.45 0.75
N GLU A 194 14.19 13.32 1.70
CA GLU A 194 14.24 13.03 3.14
C GLU A 194 13.26 11.90 3.53
N VAL A 195 12.10 11.83 2.87
CA VAL A 195 11.14 10.74 3.06
C VAL A 195 11.75 9.41 2.60
N TYR A 196 12.41 9.38 1.44
CA TYR A 196 13.11 8.19 0.97
C TYR A 196 14.28 7.78 1.87
N GLU A 197 15.06 8.73 2.40
CA GLU A 197 16.11 8.44 3.37
C GLU A 197 15.55 7.70 4.61
N GLN A 198 14.40 8.15 5.12
CA GLN A 198 13.74 7.48 6.24
C GLN A 198 13.17 6.11 5.87
N ILE A 199 12.58 5.96 4.67
CA ILE A 199 12.12 4.66 4.15
C ILE A 199 13.29 3.67 4.11
N ILE A 200 14.44 4.08 3.58
CA ILE A 200 15.65 3.24 3.49
C ILE A 200 16.12 2.86 4.90
N ALA A 201 16.21 3.82 5.82
CA ALA A 201 16.63 3.56 7.19
C ALA A 201 15.73 2.52 7.90
N ASP A 202 14.42 2.63 7.72
CA ASP A 202 13.45 1.68 8.28
C ASP A 202 13.57 0.29 7.63
N LEU A 203 13.75 0.21 6.31
CA LEU A 203 13.92 -1.07 5.60
C LEU A 203 15.26 -1.75 5.92
N GLU A 204 16.34 -1.00 6.10
CA GLU A 204 17.64 -1.55 6.51
C GLU A 204 17.59 -2.07 7.95
N TYR A 205 16.93 -1.33 8.85
CA TYR A 205 16.67 -1.82 10.20
C TYR A 205 15.81 -3.09 10.17
N ALA A 206 14.76 -3.12 9.35
CA ALA A 206 13.94 -4.30 9.16
C ALA A 206 14.79 -5.48 8.64
N LEU A 207 15.53 -5.30 7.55
CA LEU A 207 16.38 -6.34 6.93
C LEU A 207 17.35 -7.00 7.93
N ALA A 208 17.93 -6.20 8.83
CA ALA A 208 18.83 -6.70 9.86
C ALA A 208 18.14 -7.55 10.93
N ASN A 209 16.87 -7.27 11.24
CA ASN A 209 16.21 -7.76 12.45
C ASN A 209 15.01 -8.69 12.19
N VAL A 210 14.36 -8.65 11.03
CA VAL A 210 13.23 -9.54 10.71
C VAL A 210 13.72 -10.96 10.39
N LYS A 211 12.80 -11.92 10.53
CA LYS A 211 13.08 -13.34 10.27
C LYS A 211 13.31 -13.60 8.78
N ILE A 212 14.04 -14.67 8.48
CA ILE A 212 14.21 -15.14 7.10
C ILE A 212 12.88 -15.73 6.58
N THR A 213 12.18 -16.47 7.44
CA THR A 213 10.90 -17.12 7.14
C THR A 213 9.88 -16.79 8.22
N GLN A 214 8.61 -16.73 7.83
CA GLN A 214 7.45 -16.52 8.69
C GLN A 214 6.39 -17.61 8.39
N PRO A 215 5.39 -17.81 9.27
CA PRO A 215 4.35 -18.83 9.06
C PRO A 215 3.59 -18.70 7.73
N HIS A 216 3.46 -17.46 7.24
CA HIS A 216 2.91 -17.12 5.93
C HIS A 216 3.56 -15.82 5.43
N LYS A 217 3.26 -15.42 4.19
CA LYS A 217 3.83 -14.27 3.48
C LYS A 217 3.18 -12.93 3.85
N GLY A 218 2.30 -12.91 4.84
CA GLY A 218 1.67 -11.69 5.38
C GLY A 218 2.50 -10.95 6.42
N TYR A 219 3.66 -11.46 6.76
CA TYR A 219 4.60 -10.83 7.69
C TYR A 219 5.89 -10.44 7.00
N ALA A 220 6.53 -9.39 7.52
CA ALA A 220 7.83 -8.96 7.04
C ALA A 220 8.87 -10.09 7.19
N THR A 221 9.62 -10.29 6.12
CA THR A 221 10.76 -11.21 6.05
C THR A 221 11.95 -10.48 5.43
N LYS A 222 13.15 -11.07 5.51
CA LYS A 222 14.32 -10.51 4.83
C LYS A 222 14.11 -10.38 3.32
N GLY A 223 13.40 -11.34 2.71
CA GLY A 223 13.04 -11.26 1.31
C GLY A 223 12.09 -10.10 1.00
N ALA A 224 11.08 -9.85 1.85
CA ALA A 224 10.20 -8.69 1.69
C ALA A 224 10.96 -7.35 1.87
N ALA A 225 11.84 -7.24 2.87
CA ALA A 225 12.66 -6.04 3.07
C ALA A 225 13.59 -5.77 1.88
N ASN A 226 14.30 -6.79 1.38
CA ASN A 226 15.11 -6.67 0.17
C ASN A 226 14.27 -6.27 -1.06
N ALA A 227 13.09 -6.88 -1.23
CA ALA A 227 12.23 -6.57 -2.35
C ALA A 227 11.76 -5.10 -2.35
N TYR A 228 11.39 -4.55 -1.19
CA TYR A 228 11.05 -3.14 -1.08
C TYR A 228 12.26 -2.22 -1.22
N LEU A 229 13.45 -2.59 -0.70
CA LEU A 229 14.69 -1.84 -0.96
C LEU A 229 14.98 -1.75 -2.46
N ALA A 230 14.88 -2.85 -3.20
CA ALA A 230 15.04 -2.84 -4.65
C ALA A 230 14.06 -1.87 -5.34
N LYS A 231 12.78 -1.89 -4.94
CA LYS A 231 11.74 -0.99 -5.48
C LYS A 231 12.03 0.47 -5.16
N VAL A 232 12.47 0.78 -3.93
CA VAL A 232 12.84 2.13 -3.51
C VAL A 232 14.02 2.66 -4.31
N TYR A 233 15.12 1.90 -4.42
CA TYR A 233 16.29 2.30 -5.21
C TYR A 233 16.01 2.42 -6.71
N ALA A 234 15.00 1.70 -7.22
CA ALA A 234 14.52 1.83 -8.59
C ALA A 234 13.59 3.03 -8.82
N THR A 235 13.23 3.76 -7.76
CA THR A 235 12.26 4.86 -7.79
C THR A 235 12.86 6.20 -7.38
N ILE A 236 13.71 6.21 -6.33
CA ILE A 236 14.39 7.42 -5.84
C ILE A 236 15.30 8.03 -6.92
N GLU A 237 15.45 9.35 -6.92
CA GLU A 237 16.38 10.07 -7.79
C GLU A 237 17.57 10.67 -7.01
N PRO A 238 18.82 10.54 -7.50
CA PRO A 238 19.21 9.74 -8.66
C PRO A 238 19.09 8.22 -8.37
N LYS A 239 18.64 7.45 -9.35
CA LYS A 239 18.54 5.98 -9.23
C LYS A 239 19.92 5.33 -9.07
N ASP A 240 20.06 4.45 -8.09
CA ASP A 240 21.24 3.59 -7.93
C ASP A 240 20.91 2.16 -8.41
N TYR A 241 21.16 1.91 -9.70
CA TYR A 241 20.90 0.60 -10.29
C TYR A 241 21.79 -0.52 -9.75
N ASN A 242 22.97 -0.21 -9.17
CA ASN A 242 23.77 -1.24 -8.51
C ASN A 242 23.07 -1.74 -7.25
N LYS A 243 22.48 -0.82 -6.47
CA LYS A 243 21.65 -1.17 -5.32
C LYS A 243 20.40 -1.94 -5.71
N VAL A 244 19.76 -1.58 -6.83
CA VAL A 244 18.62 -2.38 -7.35
C VAL A 244 19.06 -3.83 -7.63
N VAL A 245 20.18 -4.03 -8.34
CA VAL A 245 20.71 -5.38 -8.61
C VAL A 245 21.06 -6.11 -7.32
N GLU A 246 21.75 -5.47 -6.38
CA GLU A 246 22.15 -6.04 -5.08
C GLU A 246 20.94 -6.62 -4.33
N TYR A 247 19.88 -5.83 -4.17
CA TYR A 247 18.70 -6.28 -3.42
C TYR A 247 17.84 -7.27 -4.19
N CYS A 248 17.73 -7.14 -5.52
CA CYS A 248 17.08 -8.16 -6.36
C CYS A 248 17.81 -9.51 -6.25
N ASP A 249 19.15 -9.52 -6.28
CA ASP A 249 19.95 -10.74 -6.12
C ASP A 249 19.75 -11.36 -4.74
N ALA A 250 19.67 -10.54 -3.69
CA ALA A 250 19.39 -11.02 -2.35
C ALA A 250 18.00 -11.68 -2.24
N VAL A 251 16.98 -11.17 -2.94
CA VAL A 251 15.67 -11.83 -3.05
C VAL A 251 15.79 -13.16 -3.79
N ILE A 252 16.42 -13.18 -4.97
CA ILE A 252 16.55 -14.40 -5.79
C ILE A 252 17.29 -15.50 -5.01
N ALA A 253 18.36 -15.14 -4.29
CA ALA A 253 19.11 -16.04 -3.44
C ALA A 253 18.32 -16.53 -2.20
N GLY A 254 17.21 -15.85 -1.85
CA GLY A 254 16.33 -16.17 -0.73
C GLY A 254 15.46 -17.41 -0.93
N GLY A 255 15.49 -18.04 -2.11
CA GLY A 255 14.83 -19.33 -2.38
C GLY A 255 13.39 -19.21 -2.92
N TYR A 256 12.99 -18.04 -3.43
CA TYR A 256 11.74 -17.89 -4.18
C TYR A 256 11.86 -18.50 -5.57
N SER A 257 10.76 -19.01 -6.11
CA SER A 257 10.71 -19.58 -7.46
C SER A 257 9.38 -19.28 -8.14
N LEU A 258 9.43 -18.97 -9.45
CA LEU A 258 8.24 -18.82 -10.27
C LEU A 258 7.41 -20.11 -10.21
N LEU A 259 6.09 -19.96 -10.14
CA LEU A 259 5.20 -21.10 -10.34
C LEU A 259 5.31 -21.59 -11.80
N PRO A 260 5.15 -22.91 -12.05
CA PRO A 260 5.29 -23.46 -13.39
C PRO A 260 4.31 -22.86 -14.40
N GLU A 261 3.07 -22.62 -13.97
CA GLU A 261 2.02 -22.04 -14.79
C GLU A 261 1.56 -20.72 -14.19
N PHE A 262 1.40 -19.68 -15.03
CA PHE A 262 0.97 -18.37 -14.58
C PHE A 262 -0.38 -18.40 -13.86
N ASP A 263 -1.31 -19.26 -14.29
CA ASP A 263 -2.66 -19.34 -13.72
C ASP A 263 -2.68 -19.83 -12.27
N MET A 264 -1.64 -20.56 -11.83
CA MET A 264 -1.53 -21.07 -10.46
C MET A 264 -1.46 -19.96 -9.41
N LEU A 265 -1.05 -18.74 -9.79
CA LEU A 265 -1.09 -17.57 -8.90
C LEU A 265 -2.52 -17.15 -8.56
N TRP A 266 -3.49 -17.43 -9.44
CA TRP A 266 -4.82 -16.82 -9.43
C TRP A 266 -5.94 -17.84 -9.21
N ASN A 267 -5.63 -19.14 -9.32
CA ASN A 267 -6.58 -20.22 -9.15
C ASN A 267 -6.95 -20.49 -7.67
N ASN A 268 -6.28 -19.82 -6.72
CA ASN A 268 -6.47 -19.91 -5.27
C ASN A 268 -6.11 -21.27 -4.66
N GLU A 269 -5.35 -22.11 -5.37
CA GLU A 269 -4.81 -23.36 -4.84
C GLU A 269 -3.41 -23.18 -4.25
N ASN A 270 -2.76 -22.02 -4.50
CA ASN A 270 -1.36 -21.77 -4.19
C ASN A 270 -1.14 -20.46 -3.43
N GLU A 271 -2.01 -20.15 -2.48
CA GLU A 271 -1.79 -19.00 -1.58
C GLU A 271 -0.46 -19.15 -0.83
N ASN A 272 0.25 -18.04 -0.57
CA ASN A 272 1.59 -18.05 0.01
C ASN A 272 2.61 -18.88 -0.79
N SER A 273 2.48 -18.89 -2.11
CA SER A 273 3.30 -19.68 -3.03
C SER A 273 4.81 -19.41 -2.91
N SER A 274 5.60 -20.25 -3.58
CA SER A 274 7.04 -20.03 -3.78
C SER A 274 7.36 -18.75 -4.56
N GLU A 275 6.42 -18.24 -5.36
CA GLU A 275 6.62 -17.01 -6.15
C GLU A 275 6.32 -15.76 -5.32
N SER A 276 5.49 -15.90 -4.29
CA SER A 276 5.04 -14.80 -3.45
C SER A 276 6.08 -14.39 -2.41
N ILE A 277 6.28 -13.08 -2.28
CA ILE A 277 7.23 -12.47 -1.35
C ILE A 277 6.49 -11.82 -0.18
N PHE A 278 5.42 -11.06 -0.48
CA PHE A 278 4.58 -10.41 0.53
C PHE A 278 3.11 -10.35 0.07
N GLU A 279 2.18 -10.76 0.93
CA GLU A 279 0.74 -10.85 0.65
C GLU A 279 -0.10 -10.18 1.75
N VAL A 280 -1.31 -9.77 1.41
CA VAL A 280 -2.38 -9.55 2.39
C VAL A 280 -3.18 -10.84 2.50
N ASN A 281 -3.07 -11.52 3.65
CA ASN A 281 -3.76 -12.79 3.87
C ASN A 281 -5.14 -12.58 4.49
N TYR A 282 -6.11 -13.43 4.14
CA TYR A 282 -7.46 -13.44 4.70
C TYR A 282 -7.89 -14.83 5.14
N ALA A 283 -8.53 -14.92 6.30
CA ALA A 283 -9.05 -16.19 6.81
C ALA A 283 -10.36 -16.64 6.15
N GLY A 284 -11.09 -15.73 5.47
CA GLY A 284 -12.41 -16.01 4.91
C GLY A 284 -13.48 -16.17 5.99
N THR A 285 -13.40 -15.39 7.06
CA THR A 285 -14.41 -15.32 8.13
C THR A 285 -15.14 -13.98 8.10
N ALA A 286 -16.28 -13.86 8.79
CA ALA A 286 -17.03 -12.61 8.80
C ALA A 286 -16.25 -11.40 9.35
N SER A 287 -15.22 -11.63 10.17
CA SER A 287 -14.36 -10.59 10.75
C SER A 287 -12.98 -10.47 10.08
N ASP A 288 -12.67 -11.33 9.11
CA ASP A 288 -11.38 -11.41 8.43
C ASP A 288 -11.63 -11.98 7.02
N ALA A 289 -12.01 -11.08 6.11
CA ALA A 289 -12.34 -11.42 4.74
C ALA A 289 -12.10 -10.25 3.79
N ASN A 290 -11.83 -10.60 2.54
CA ASN A 290 -11.61 -9.67 1.46
C ASN A 290 -12.95 -9.32 0.79
N TRP A 291 -13.46 -8.11 0.98
CA TRP A 291 -14.65 -7.65 0.25
C TRP A 291 -14.28 -7.06 -1.11
N GLY A 292 -13.04 -6.58 -1.26
CA GLY A 292 -12.51 -5.94 -2.46
C GLY A 292 -12.59 -6.81 -3.70
N SER A 293 -12.36 -8.13 -3.59
CA SER A 293 -12.38 -9.02 -4.77
C SER A 293 -13.72 -8.98 -5.52
N SER A 294 -14.84 -8.82 -4.79
CA SER A 294 -16.19 -8.70 -5.36
C SER A 294 -16.48 -7.37 -6.04
N MET A 295 -15.60 -6.37 -5.86
CA MET A 295 -15.69 -5.05 -6.47
C MET A 295 -15.15 -5.01 -7.89
N PHE A 296 -14.34 -6.00 -8.28
CA PHE A 296 -13.64 -6.04 -9.58
C PHE A 296 -14.28 -7.00 -10.58
N ARG A 297 -15.09 -7.95 -10.10
CA ARG A 297 -15.75 -8.95 -10.95
C ARG A 297 -17.14 -9.31 -10.45
N GLY A 298 -18.06 -9.48 -11.40
CA GLY A 298 -19.44 -9.91 -11.15
C GLY A 298 -20.43 -9.18 -12.05
N THR A 299 -21.58 -9.80 -12.27
CA THR A 299 -22.63 -9.27 -13.17
C THR A 299 -23.87 -8.76 -12.43
N ASP A 300 -23.76 -8.55 -11.13
CA ASP A 300 -24.79 -7.98 -10.25
C ASP A 300 -24.87 -6.45 -10.36
N TRP A 301 -23.73 -5.78 -10.56
CA TRP A 301 -23.63 -4.34 -10.87
C TRP A 301 -22.30 -4.06 -11.58
N LYS A 302 -22.15 -2.85 -12.14
CA LYS A 302 -20.97 -2.46 -12.93
C LYS A 302 -19.74 -2.28 -12.03
N LYS A 303 -18.73 -3.13 -12.19
CA LYS A 303 -17.55 -3.20 -11.32
C LYS A 303 -16.50 -2.11 -11.54
N PHE A 304 -15.57 -1.98 -10.61
CA PHE A 304 -14.40 -1.09 -10.70
C PHE A 304 -13.26 -1.72 -11.50
N ASN A 305 -12.26 -0.91 -11.86
CA ASN A 305 -11.01 -1.33 -12.48
C ASN A 305 -11.22 -2.16 -13.76
N ILE A 306 -12.07 -1.64 -14.64
CA ILE A 306 -12.53 -2.35 -15.85
C ILE A 306 -11.39 -2.39 -16.86
N PRO A 307 -10.99 -3.57 -17.37
CA PRO A 307 -9.90 -3.68 -18.34
C PRO A 307 -10.05 -2.71 -19.52
N SER A 308 -8.99 -1.97 -19.84
CA SER A 308 -9.01 -1.02 -20.94
C SER A 308 -8.95 -1.73 -22.30
N ASN A 309 -9.46 -1.07 -23.34
CA ASN A 309 -9.31 -1.58 -24.71
C ASN A 309 -7.83 -1.67 -25.11
N ASP A 310 -7.00 -0.73 -24.62
CA ASP A 310 -5.56 -0.68 -24.90
C ASP A 310 -4.81 -1.90 -24.31
N LEU A 311 -5.09 -2.28 -23.07
CA LEU A 311 -4.49 -3.49 -22.47
C LEU A 311 -4.93 -4.77 -23.19
N VAL A 312 -6.21 -4.89 -23.51
CA VAL A 312 -6.71 -6.04 -24.28
C VAL A 312 -6.02 -6.12 -25.63
N LYS A 313 -5.79 -4.98 -26.29
CA LYS A 313 -5.03 -4.93 -27.53
C LYS A 313 -3.56 -5.29 -27.32
N ALA A 314 -2.92 -4.83 -26.25
CA ALA A 314 -1.53 -5.17 -25.93
C ALA A 314 -1.32 -6.68 -25.78
N PHE A 315 -2.22 -7.38 -25.07
CA PHE A 315 -2.20 -8.84 -25.01
C PHE A 315 -2.39 -9.49 -26.38
N ASN A 316 -3.35 -9.01 -27.18
CA ASN A 316 -3.63 -9.57 -28.50
C ASN A 316 -2.47 -9.40 -29.48
N ASP A 317 -1.89 -8.21 -29.53
CA ASP A 317 -0.78 -7.87 -30.42
C ASP A 317 0.49 -8.69 -30.07
N GLU A 318 0.70 -8.97 -28.78
CA GLU A 318 1.80 -9.82 -28.33
C GLU A 318 1.53 -11.32 -28.56
N GLY A 319 0.27 -11.70 -28.78
CA GLY A 319 -0.14 -13.11 -28.86
C GLY A 319 -0.21 -13.82 -27.50
N ASP A 320 -0.29 -13.06 -26.41
CA ASP A 320 -0.21 -13.57 -25.04
C ASP A 320 -1.57 -13.94 -24.47
N MET A 321 -2.09 -15.10 -24.90
CA MET A 321 -3.41 -15.55 -24.49
C MET A 321 -3.42 -16.15 -23.08
N ILE A 322 -2.27 -16.66 -22.59
CA ILE A 322 -2.18 -17.27 -21.27
C ILE A 322 -2.39 -16.20 -20.19
N ARG A 323 -1.63 -15.09 -20.22
CA ARG A 323 -1.81 -14.03 -19.22
C ARG A 323 -3.11 -13.27 -19.42
N LYS A 324 -3.55 -13.06 -20.66
CA LYS A 324 -4.83 -12.42 -20.95
C LYS A 324 -5.99 -13.16 -20.30
N ASN A 325 -6.10 -14.48 -20.51
CA ASN A 325 -7.22 -15.28 -19.98
C ASN A 325 -7.15 -15.41 -18.44
N ALA A 326 -5.95 -15.41 -17.88
CA ALA A 326 -5.76 -15.39 -16.43
C ALA A 326 -6.15 -14.03 -15.82
N SER A 327 -5.92 -12.93 -16.55
CA SER A 327 -6.09 -11.56 -16.07
C SER A 327 -7.45 -10.94 -16.35
N ILE A 328 -8.13 -11.36 -17.42
CA ILE A 328 -9.38 -10.77 -17.90
C ILE A 328 -10.41 -11.88 -18.18
N SER A 329 -11.61 -11.71 -17.64
CA SER A 329 -12.79 -12.53 -17.95
C SER A 329 -13.79 -11.68 -18.72
N PHE A 330 -14.27 -12.17 -19.86
CA PHE A 330 -15.33 -11.51 -20.62
C PHE A 330 -16.67 -12.20 -20.33
N GLU A 331 -17.69 -11.41 -19.98
CA GLU A 331 -19.02 -11.92 -19.65
C GLU A 331 -20.12 -11.09 -20.36
N ASP A 332 -21.32 -11.67 -20.52
CA ASP A 332 -22.48 -11.00 -21.11
C ASP A 332 -23.29 -10.26 -20.03
N VAL A 333 -23.42 -8.95 -20.18
CA VAL A 333 -24.17 -8.04 -19.30
C VAL A 333 -25.34 -7.39 -20.05
N THR A 334 -25.75 -7.94 -21.19
CA THR A 334 -26.87 -7.47 -21.99
C THR A 334 -28.14 -7.37 -21.15
N GLY A 335 -28.81 -6.22 -21.21
CA GLY A 335 -30.00 -5.92 -20.40
C GLY A 335 -29.72 -5.48 -18.96
N LYS A 336 -28.45 -5.43 -18.53
CA LYS A 336 -28.05 -4.97 -17.18
C LYS A 336 -27.54 -3.53 -17.18
N TRP A 337 -26.55 -3.23 -18.01
CA TRP A 337 -26.04 -1.88 -18.24
C TRP A 337 -25.40 -1.73 -19.63
N SER A 338 -25.15 -0.48 -20.01
CA SER A 338 -24.38 -0.12 -21.20
C SER A 338 -23.07 0.57 -20.77
N ASP A 339 -22.08 0.51 -21.64
CA ASP A 339 -20.80 1.18 -21.44
C ASP A 339 -20.31 1.84 -22.73
N ALA A 340 -19.52 2.92 -22.59
CA ALA A 340 -19.00 3.65 -23.73
C ALA A 340 -17.83 2.91 -24.41
N ASN A 341 -17.09 2.11 -23.65
CA ASN A 341 -15.85 1.46 -24.07
C ASN A 341 -16.05 -0.01 -24.48
N TRP A 342 -17.08 -0.67 -23.92
CA TRP A 342 -17.32 -2.09 -24.15
C TRP A 342 -18.76 -2.43 -24.54
N PRO A 343 -18.96 -3.32 -25.55
CA PRO A 343 -20.28 -3.84 -25.86
C PRO A 343 -20.79 -4.75 -24.74
N ALA A 344 -22.08 -4.65 -24.42
CA ALA A 344 -22.68 -5.41 -23.30
C ALA A 344 -22.58 -6.93 -23.47
N GLY A 345 -22.58 -7.46 -24.71
CA GLY A 345 -22.45 -8.89 -24.97
C GLY A 345 -21.04 -9.47 -24.77
N ASN A 346 -20.04 -8.63 -24.53
CA ASN A 346 -18.65 -9.05 -24.34
C ASN A 346 -17.91 -8.03 -23.45
N TYR A 347 -18.37 -7.90 -22.20
CA TYR A 347 -17.90 -6.91 -21.25
C TYR A 347 -16.78 -7.50 -20.37
N PRO A 348 -15.62 -6.84 -20.22
CA PRO A 348 -14.50 -7.39 -19.47
C PRO A 348 -14.58 -7.09 -17.97
N PHE A 349 -14.04 -8.02 -17.20
CA PHE A 349 -13.76 -7.91 -15.77
C PHE A 349 -12.35 -8.36 -15.49
N MET A 350 -11.74 -7.77 -14.46
CA MET A 350 -10.49 -8.26 -13.89
C MET A 350 -10.69 -9.68 -13.32
N ASN A 351 -9.72 -10.58 -13.53
CA ASN A 351 -9.85 -12.01 -13.25
C ASN A 351 -8.72 -12.62 -12.40
N LYS A 352 -7.74 -11.83 -11.94
CA LYS A 352 -6.64 -12.33 -11.08
C LYS A 352 -7.09 -12.70 -9.65
N TYR A 353 -8.17 -12.08 -9.15
CA TYR A 353 -8.71 -12.35 -7.81
C TYR A 353 -10.12 -12.95 -7.94
N ARG A 354 -10.20 -14.28 -7.91
CA ARG A 354 -11.37 -15.04 -8.40
C ARG A 354 -12.38 -15.40 -7.31
N ILE A 355 -11.99 -15.40 -6.03
CA ILE A 355 -12.95 -15.68 -4.95
C ILE A 355 -13.70 -14.40 -4.60
N ILE A 356 -14.85 -14.22 -5.24
CA ILE A 356 -15.72 -13.03 -5.10
C ILE A 356 -16.91 -13.25 -4.14
N THR A 357 -17.00 -14.42 -3.53
CA THR A 357 -18.08 -14.77 -2.58
C THR A 357 -17.74 -14.31 -1.17
N TRP A 358 -18.73 -13.82 -0.43
CA TRP A 358 -18.57 -13.43 0.97
C TRP A 358 -18.85 -14.59 1.95
N PRO A 359 -18.06 -14.77 3.01
CA PRO A 359 -16.76 -14.12 3.30
C PRO A 359 -15.64 -14.67 2.40
N SER A 360 -14.85 -13.79 1.77
CA SER A 360 -13.80 -14.21 0.84
C SER A 360 -12.45 -14.43 1.54
N PRO A 361 -11.81 -15.60 1.36
CA PRO A 361 -10.42 -15.86 1.73
C PRO A 361 -9.41 -15.41 0.66
N GLN A 362 -9.81 -14.64 -0.35
CA GLN A 362 -8.92 -14.21 -1.44
C GLN A 362 -7.77 -13.34 -0.91
N ASN A 363 -6.52 -13.81 -1.00
CA ASN A 363 -5.38 -12.95 -0.70
C ASN A 363 -5.02 -12.06 -1.89
N TYR A 364 -4.34 -10.96 -1.58
CA TYR A 364 -3.69 -10.11 -2.58
C TYR A 364 -2.18 -10.20 -2.47
N ILE A 365 -1.52 -10.40 -3.60
CA ILE A 365 -0.07 -10.46 -3.68
C ILE A 365 0.44 -9.05 -3.91
N LEU A 366 1.13 -8.47 -2.91
CA LEU A 366 1.67 -7.12 -3.03
C LEU A 366 3.03 -7.13 -3.75
N VAL A 367 3.84 -8.16 -3.51
CA VAL A 367 5.15 -8.34 -4.17
C VAL A 367 5.41 -9.82 -4.44
N ARG A 368 5.90 -10.12 -5.64
CA ARG A 368 6.26 -11.48 -6.08
C ARG A 368 7.50 -11.49 -6.96
N LEU A 369 8.08 -12.67 -7.16
CA LEU A 369 9.39 -12.83 -7.80
C LEU A 369 9.43 -12.27 -9.23
N ALA A 370 8.38 -12.40 -10.04
CA ALA A 370 8.42 -11.86 -11.41
C ALA A 370 8.58 -10.33 -11.45
N ASP A 371 7.98 -9.60 -10.51
CA ASP A 371 8.20 -8.15 -10.36
C ASP A 371 9.69 -7.86 -10.13
N ILE A 372 10.33 -8.61 -9.22
CA ILE A 372 11.74 -8.46 -8.87
C ILE A 372 12.69 -8.86 -10.02
N LEU A 373 12.37 -9.93 -10.75
CA LEU A 373 13.16 -10.34 -11.93
C LEU A 373 13.13 -9.25 -13.02
N LEU A 374 11.95 -8.68 -13.30
CA LEU A 374 11.82 -7.62 -14.29
C LEU A 374 12.42 -6.29 -13.82
N LEU A 375 12.37 -6.00 -12.51
CA LEU A 375 13.06 -4.84 -11.92
C LEU A 375 14.59 -4.99 -12.02
N LYS A 376 15.11 -6.20 -11.81
CA LYS A 376 16.53 -6.52 -12.04
C LYS A 376 16.90 -6.39 -13.53
N ALA A 377 16.03 -6.86 -14.43
CA ALA A 377 16.25 -6.71 -15.87
C ALA A 377 16.38 -5.23 -16.27
N GLU A 378 15.53 -4.37 -15.71
CA GLU A 378 15.63 -2.92 -15.89
C GLU A 378 16.99 -2.39 -15.43
N ALA A 379 17.40 -2.71 -14.21
CA ALA A 379 18.67 -2.24 -13.67
C ALA A 379 19.88 -2.73 -14.49
N LEU A 380 19.90 -4.00 -14.90
CA LEU A 380 20.95 -4.54 -15.77
C LEU A 380 21.03 -3.79 -17.09
N ASN A 381 19.88 -3.51 -17.72
CA ASN A 381 19.82 -2.78 -18.98
C ASN A 381 20.42 -1.37 -18.84
N GLU A 382 20.10 -0.66 -17.77
CA GLU A 382 20.62 0.69 -17.49
C GLU A 382 22.13 0.70 -17.21
N LEU A 383 22.62 -0.35 -16.55
CA LEU A 383 24.05 -0.61 -16.36
C LEU A 383 24.77 -1.08 -17.65
N GLY A 384 24.04 -1.33 -18.72
CA GLY A 384 24.56 -1.71 -20.04
C GLY A 384 24.65 -3.21 -20.30
N ASP A 385 24.17 -4.04 -19.39
CA ASP A 385 24.03 -5.48 -19.59
C ASP A 385 22.67 -5.83 -20.23
N VAL A 386 22.55 -5.50 -21.52
CA VAL A 386 21.33 -5.78 -22.31
C VAL A 386 21.08 -7.28 -22.43
N ASN A 387 22.14 -8.10 -22.47
CA ASN A 387 22.01 -9.55 -22.59
C ASN A 387 21.50 -10.18 -21.28
N GLY A 388 22.02 -9.77 -20.13
CA GLY A 388 21.51 -10.20 -18.83
C GLY A 388 20.06 -9.77 -18.61
N ALA A 389 19.69 -8.56 -19.04
CA ALA A 389 18.31 -8.11 -19.04
C ALA A 389 17.41 -9.00 -19.93
N ALA A 390 17.85 -9.32 -21.15
CA ALA A 390 17.12 -10.19 -22.07
C ALA A 390 16.86 -11.59 -21.47
N GLN A 391 17.83 -12.17 -20.76
CA GLN A 391 17.67 -13.48 -20.12
C GLN A 391 16.53 -13.49 -19.09
N LEU A 392 16.45 -12.44 -18.25
CA LEU A 392 15.40 -12.32 -17.24
C LEU A 392 14.03 -12.06 -17.88
N VAL A 393 13.97 -11.23 -18.91
CA VAL A 393 12.74 -11.01 -19.70
C VAL A 393 12.28 -12.33 -20.35
N ASN A 394 13.19 -13.08 -20.97
CA ASN A 394 12.87 -14.33 -21.64
C ASN A 394 12.44 -15.43 -20.65
N GLN A 395 12.91 -15.39 -19.41
CA GLN A 395 12.41 -16.28 -18.36
C GLN A 395 10.90 -16.08 -18.11
N ILE A 396 10.43 -14.82 -18.09
CA ILE A 396 9.01 -14.51 -17.92
C ILE A 396 8.21 -14.89 -19.18
N ARG A 397 8.73 -14.54 -20.36
CA ARG A 397 8.10 -14.82 -21.66
C ARG A 397 7.94 -16.32 -21.91
N GLY A 398 8.99 -17.09 -21.61
CA GLY A 398 9.00 -18.54 -21.79
C GLY A 398 7.98 -19.26 -20.92
N ARG A 399 7.61 -18.72 -19.74
CA ARG A 399 6.56 -19.29 -18.87
C ARG A 399 5.17 -19.22 -19.51
N VAL A 400 4.97 -18.36 -20.50
CA VAL A 400 3.69 -18.11 -21.15
C VAL A 400 3.77 -18.34 -22.66
N ASP A 401 4.68 -19.22 -23.08
CA ASP A 401 4.88 -19.67 -24.46
C ASP A 401 5.15 -18.54 -25.48
N LEU A 402 5.62 -17.39 -25.02
CA LEU A 402 6.02 -16.28 -25.89
C LEU A 402 7.46 -16.48 -26.39
N PRO A 403 7.76 -16.08 -27.64
CA PRO A 403 9.13 -16.11 -28.16
C PRO A 403 10.02 -15.14 -27.40
N ASP A 404 11.32 -15.43 -27.34
CA ASP A 404 12.33 -14.54 -26.79
C ASP A 404 12.25 -13.11 -27.36
N THR A 405 12.54 -12.12 -26.52
CA THR A 405 12.61 -10.72 -26.94
C THR A 405 13.66 -10.53 -28.03
N GLN A 406 13.33 -9.69 -29.02
CA GLN A 406 14.23 -9.31 -30.11
C GLN A 406 14.97 -8.00 -29.81
N ALA A 407 14.72 -7.39 -28.65
CA ALA A 407 15.39 -6.17 -28.23
C ALA A 407 16.88 -6.43 -27.98
N SER A 408 17.73 -5.67 -28.67
CA SER A 408 19.19 -5.84 -28.66
C SER A 408 19.96 -4.55 -28.34
N THR A 409 19.26 -3.44 -28.15
CA THR A 409 19.82 -2.17 -27.68
C THR A 409 19.22 -1.78 -26.35
N ARG A 410 19.89 -0.89 -25.62
CA ARG A 410 19.40 -0.41 -24.33
C ARG A 410 18.01 0.22 -24.45
N GLU A 411 17.80 1.05 -25.46
CA GLU A 411 16.54 1.75 -25.72
C GLU A 411 15.42 0.77 -26.09
N ALA A 412 15.69 -0.18 -26.97
CA ALA A 412 14.71 -1.20 -27.34
C ALA A 412 14.37 -2.11 -26.15
N MET A 413 15.35 -2.42 -25.30
CA MET A 413 15.18 -3.26 -24.13
C MET A 413 14.39 -2.55 -23.02
N ARG A 414 14.55 -1.23 -22.84
CA ARG A 414 13.68 -0.45 -21.94
C ARG A 414 12.20 -0.67 -22.28
N LEU A 415 11.85 -0.53 -23.56
CA LEU A 415 10.47 -0.71 -24.02
C LEU A 415 10.01 -2.17 -23.95
N ALA A 416 10.90 -3.13 -24.19
CA ALA A 416 10.60 -4.54 -24.02
C ALA A 416 10.30 -4.89 -22.55
N ILE A 417 11.10 -4.36 -21.61
CA ILE A 417 10.89 -4.54 -20.16
C ILE A 417 9.60 -3.83 -19.72
N GLU A 418 9.35 -2.60 -20.18
CA GLU A 418 8.11 -1.87 -19.87
C GLU A 418 6.87 -2.68 -20.31
N LYS A 419 6.88 -3.20 -21.54
CA LYS A 419 5.80 -4.05 -22.07
C LYS A 419 5.68 -5.34 -21.28
N GLU A 420 6.78 -6.02 -20.99
CA GLU A 420 6.76 -7.28 -20.26
C GLU A 420 6.21 -7.09 -18.84
N ARG A 421 6.62 -6.01 -18.13
CA ARG A 421 6.07 -5.64 -16.83
C ARG A 421 4.58 -5.36 -16.91
N ARG A 422 4.12 -4.63 -17.92
CA ARG A 422 2.69 -4.34 -18.15
C ARG A 422 1.87 -5.62 -18.28
N LEU A 423 2.26 -6.54 -19.15
CA LEU A 423 1.50 -7.79 -19.38
C LEU A 423 1.58 -8.75 -18.19
N GLU A 424 2.75 -8.82 -17.54
CA GLU A 424 2.98 -9.67 -16.38
C GLU A 424 2.19 -9.21 -15.15
N LEU A 425 2.22 -7.91 -14.88
CA LEU A 425 1.74 -7.29 -13.63
C LEU A 425 0.40 -6.57 -13.78
N ALA A 426 -0.32 -6.74 -14.91
CA ALA A 426 -1.63 -6.14 -15.12
C ALA A 426 -2.59 -6.47 -13.96
N PHE A 427 -3.27 -5.46 -13.42
CA PHE A 427 -4.18 -5.58 -12.27
C PHE A 427 -3.52 -5.97 -10.94
N GLU A 428 -2.25 -5.60 -10.76
CA GLU A 428 -1.50 -5.76 -9.51
C GLU A 428 -1.06 -4.41 -8.91
N GLY A 429 -1.71 -3.32 -9.32
CA GLY A 429 -1.48 -1.97 -8.77
C GLY A 429 -0.11 -1.38 -9.12
N LYS A 430 0.52 -1.77 -10.24
CA LYS A 430 1.91 -1.41 -10.56
C LYS A 430 2.06 -0.40 -11.69
N ARG A 431 1.17 -0.43 -12.69
CA ARG A 431 1.41 0.19 -14.00
C ARG A 431 1.63 1.70 -13.89
N TRP A 432 0.79 2.41 -13.14
CA TRP A 432 0.93 3.85 -12.92
C TRP A 432 2.28 4.23 -12.32
N PHE A 433 2.70 3.52 -11.27
CA PHE A 433 3.95 3.80 -10.57
C PHE A 433 5.19 3.46 -11.42
N ASP A 434 5.13 2.39 -12.21
CA ASP A 434 6.16 2.06 -13.20
C ASP A 434 6.30 3.16 -14.26
N LEU A 435 5.19 3.65 -14.80
CA LEU A 435 5.19 4.74 -15.77
C LEU A 435 5.74 6.04 -15.16
N LYS A 436 5.40 6.35 -13.91
CA LYS A 436 5.92 7.53 -13.21
C LYS A 436 7.43 7.45 -13.00
N ARG A 437 7.92 6.38 -12.38
CA ARG A 437 9.34 6.25 -12.01
C ARG A 437 10.26 6.18 -13.23
N THR A 438 9.76 5.71 -14.37
CA THR A 438 10.51 5.64 -15.64
C THR A 438 10.37 6.91 -16.50
N GLY A 439 9.58 7.90 -16.06
CA GLY A 439 9.33 9.13 -16.81
C GLY A 439 8.45 8.95 -18.05
N ARG A 440 7.75 7.81 -18.15
CA ARG A 440 6.94 7.40 -19.31
C ARG A 440 5.47 7.82 -19.21
N ALA A 441 4.99 8.16 -18.02
CA ALA A 441 3.56 8.43 -17.76
C ALA A 441 2.93 9.44 -18.74
N ILE A 442 3.47 10.64 -18.88
CA ILE A 442 2.89 11.67 -19.77
C ILE A 442 2.80 11.18 -21.22
N GLU A 443 3.85 10.52 -21.71
CA GLU A 443 3.88 10.02 -23.08
C GLU A 443 2.86 8.90 -23.29
N VAL A 444 2.85 7.89 -22.42
CA VAL A 444 2.00 6.71 -22.58
C VAL A 444 0.54 7.08 -22.41
N ILE A 445 0.18 7.76 -21.33
CA ILE A 445 -1.20 8.10 -21.00
C ILE A 445 -1.84 9.00 -22.06
N ASN A 446 -1.16 10.06 -22.50
CA ASN A 446 -1.73 10.97 -23.51
C ASN A 446 -1.78 10.36 -24.92
N ASN A 447 -1.19 9.18 -25.11
CA ASN A 447 -1.29 8.39 -26.34
C ASN A 447 -2.16 7.13 -26.18
N ALA A 448 -2.77 6.90 -25.01
CA ALA A 448 -3.66 5.76 -24.79
C ALA A 448 -4.86 5.81 -25.75
N ILE A 449 -5.21 4.65 -26.31
CA ILE A 449 -6.24 4.52 -27.33
C ILE A 449 -7.51 3.87 -26.80
N GLY A 450 -8.64 4.38 -27.27
CA GLY A 450 -9.98 3.92 -26.93
C GLY A 450 -10.49 2.82 -27.88
N PRO A 451 -11.76 2.42 -27.71
CA PRO A 451 -12.39 1.35 -28.49
C PRO A 451 -12.47 1.62 -30.01
N ASP A 452 -12.46 2.89 -30.41
CA ASP A 452 -12.52 3.32 -31.81
C ASP A 452 -11.14 3.42 -32.48
N GLY A 453 -10.07 3.08 -31.74
CA GLY A 453 -8.68 3.19 -32.18
C GLY A 453 -8.12 4.62 -32.16
N ASN A 454 -8.91 5.61 -31.72
CA ASN A 454 -8.45 6.97 -31.52
C ASN A 454 -7.92 7.17 -30.10
N LYS A 455 -7.16 8.25 -29.89
CA LYS A 455 -6.73 8.64 -28.55
C LYS A 455 -7.93 8.97 -27.68
N ILE A 456 -7.91 8.54 -26.42
CA ILE A 456 -8.98 8.81 -25.45
C ILE A 456 -9.12 10.32 -25.18
N GLY A 457 -8.03 11.07 -25.28
CA GLY A 457 -8.01 12.51 -25.05
C GLY A 457 -7.65 12.92 -23.62
N TYR A 458 -7.00 12.02 -22.87
CA TYR A 458 -6.37 12.36 -21.59
C TYR A 458 -5.40 13.53 -21.74
N ASN A 459 -5.31 14.35 -20.68
CA ASN A 459 -4.46 15.53 -20.63
C ASN A 459 -3.60 15.52 -19.36
N LEU A 460 -2.82 14.45 -19.18
CA LEU A 460 -1.86 14.34 -18.10
C LEU A 460 -0.72 15.33 -18.32
N THR A 461 -0.49 16.19 -17.31
CA THR A 461 0.61 17.16 -17.28
C THR A 461 1.59 16.82 -16.15
N GLN A 462 2.71 17.54 -16.08
CA GLN A 462 3.69 17.39 -14.98
C GLN A 462 3.04 17.52 -13.60
N ASN A 463 2.09 18.45 -13.44
CA ASN A 463 1.39 18.68 -12.18
C ASN A 463 0.45 17.52 -11.81
N GLY A 464 -0.11 16.83 -12.82
CA GLY A 464 -0.99 15.68 -12.61
C GLY A 464 -0.26 14.37 -12.26
N LEU A 465 1.08 14.40 -12.16
CA LEU A 465 1.85 13.25 -11.70
C LEU A 465 1.75 13.04 -10.18
N LEU A 466 1.45 14.09 -9.41
CA LEU A 466 1.26 14.01 -7.96
C LEU A 466 -0.18 14.37 -7.63
N TRP A 467 -0.74 13.70 -6.64
CA TRP A 467 -2.07 14.01 -6.12
C TRP A 467 -2.06 15.31 -5.31
N PRO A 468 -3.19 16.02 -5.21
CA PRO A 468 -3.30 17.14 -4.29
C PRO A 468 -3.18 16.66 -2.84
N ILE A 469 -2.61 17.51 -1.98
CA ILE A 469 -2.77 17.37 -0.53
C ILE A 469 -4.26 17.52 -0.20
N PRO A 470 -4.85 16.63 0.62
CA PRO A 470 -6.28 16.71 0.93
C PRO A 470 -6.64 18.06 1.56
N GLN A 471 -7.73 18.67 1.10
CA GLN A 471 -8.19 19.98 1.58
C GLN A 471 -8.44 19.96 3.09
N SER A 472 -8.98 18.86 3.60
CA SER A 472 -9.23 18.68 5.04
C SER A 472 -7.97 18.74 5.90
N GLU A 473 -6.80 18.42 5.33
CA GLU A 473 -5.52 18.48 6.03
C GLU A 473 -4.92 19.88 5.94
N LEU A 474 -5.03 20.55 4.79
CA LEU A 474 -4.68 21.97 4.64
C LEU A 474 -5.47 22.85 5.62
N ASP A 475 -6.76 22.58 5.79
CA ASP A 475 -7.64 23.33 6.69
C ASP A 475 -7.26 23.15 8.18
N LYS A 476 -6.64 22.01 8.53
CA LYS A 476 -6.20 21.71 9.90
C LYS A 476 -4.78 22.20 10.20
N ASN A 477 -3.93 22.25 9.17
CA ASN A 477 -2.51 22.49 9.32
C ASN A 477 -2.02 23.57 8.34
N GLU A 478 -1.88 24.79 8.84
CA GLU A 478 -1.43 25.95 8.07
C GLU A 478 0.01 25.84 7.55
N LEU A 479 0.80 24.87 8.04
CA LEU A 479 2.16 24.61 7.55
C LEU A 479 2.20 23.70 6.31
N LEU A 480 1.08 23.07 5.94
CA LEU A 480 1.00 22.30 4.71
C LEU A 480 0.83 23.23 3.50
N THR A 481 1.56 22.92 2.45
CA THR A 481 1.44 23.58 1.15
C THR A 481 0.86 22.61 0.13
N GLN A 482 0.07 23.13 -0.79
CA GLN A 482 -0.51 22.35 -1.89
C GLN A 482 0.56 22.00 -2.95
N ASN A 483 0.41 20.86 -3.62
CA ASN A 483 1.19 20.51 -4.80
C ASN A 483 0.90 21.46 -5.97
N PRO A 484 1.90 21.79 -6.81
CA PRO A 484 1.69 22.66 -7.97
C PRO A 484 0.56 22.15 -8.87
N GLY A 485 -0.36 23.05 -9.25
CA GLY A 485 -1.48 22.74 -10.14
C GLY A 485 -2.84 22.54 -9.47
N TYR A 486 -2.93 22.66 -8.15
CA TYR A 486 -4.16 22.51 -7.36
C TYR A 486 -4.52 23.73 -6.54
#